data_AF-A0A8H8RF01-F1
#
_entry.id   AF-A0A8H8RF01-F1
#
_cell.length_a   1.000
_cell.length_b   1.000
_cell.length_c   1.000
_cell.angle_alpha   90.00
_cell.angle_beta   90.00
_cell.angle_gamma   90.00
#
_symmetry.space_group_name_H-M   'P 1'
#
loop_
_entity.id
_entity.type
_entity.pdbx_description
1 polymer ?
#
loop_
_entity_poly.entity_id
_entity_poly.type
_entity_poly.pdbx_seq_one_letter_code
_entity_poly.pdbx_strand_id
1 'polypeptide(L)'
;MLQDVENDHITVYPKFSASGVQSSHSKVTAIRREGAIEGISVECHVYDEIFEVGSFPGRVSSHEVPLGETYSWPVKWVVELLRLTYQERQLYVDFSDRLHAAARTSIGGVGYNQNAELVRVGDDRFLDAVVLLRNGIEHIKRKHIKLGLRQLLKNGVIKGKVKSETSMSSDLGSEIIGKSLGRLPFITRKGHLVLGPEYAKRGDSVALIKGTQVPFILRPQSDGQYRLIGEAYVDGIMDGEAMENSNWYEVNLV
;
A
#
# COMPACT_ATOMS: atom_id res chain seq x y z
N MET A 1 23.44 5.68 -3.95
CA MET A 1 21.98 5.68 -3.66
C MET A 1 21.58 4.22 -3.59
N LEU A 2 20.88 3.76 -2.54
CA LEU A 2 20.45 2.35 -2.41
C LEU A 2 19.33 1.97 -3.40
N GLN A 3 18.70 2.97 -4.02
CA GLN A 3 17.65 2.82 -5.02
C GLN A 3 18.16 3.47 -6.30
N ASP A 4 18.33 2.66 -7.36
CA ASP A 4 18.61 3.12 -8.71
C ASP A 4 17.28 3.21 -9.49
N VAL A 5 17.11 4.27 -10.26
CA VAL A 5 15.81 4.91 -10.53
C VAL A 5 15.19 4.49 -11.86
N GLU A 6 15.89 3.73 -12.70
CA GLU A 6 15.47 3.66 -14.10
C GLU A 6 14.58 2.47 -14.47
N ASN A 7 14.41 1.42 -13.63
CA ASN A 7 13.63 0.24 -14.04
C ASN A 7 12.82 -0.51 -12.96
N ASP A 8 12.74 -0.06 -11.69
CA ASP A 8 11.90 -0.74 -10.70
C ASP A 8 10.45 -0.19 -10.71
N HIS A 9 9.48 -1.09 -10.85
CA HIS A 9 8.07 -0.79 -11.12
C HIS A 9 7.28 -0.37 -9.86
N ILE A 10 7.97 -0.17 -8.73
CA ILE A 10 7.35 -0.13 -7.40
C ILE A 10 7.14 1.27 -6.82
N THR A 11 7.65 2.33 -7.47
CA THR A 11 7.42 3.77 -7.22
C THR A 11 8.70 4.48 -6.77
N VAL A 12 9.43 5.01 -7.75
CA VAL A 12 10.56 5.92 -7.51
C VAL A 12 10.23 7.35 -7.97
N TYR A 13 9.06 7.51 -8.60
CA TYR A 13 8.52 8.78 -9.02
C TYR A 13 6.99 8.78 -8.94
N PRO A 14 6.37 9.86 -8.44
CA PRO A 14 7.01 10.96 -7.72
C PRO A 14 7.58 10.52 -6.37
N LYS A 15 8.57 11.28 -5.89
CA LYS A 15 9.39 10.94 -4.73
C LYS A 15 8.60 10.89 -3.41
N PHE A 16 8.85 9.84 -2.64
CA PHE A 16 8.47 9.73 -1.22
C PHE A 16 9.67 9.99 -0.30
N SER A 17 9.40 10.11 1.00
CA SER A 17 10.42 10.40 2.01
C SER A 17 10.18 9.63 3.31
N ALA A 18 9.86 8.34 3.22
CA ALA A 18 9.51 7.51 4.36
C ALA A 18 10.63 7.45 5.43
N SER A 19 11.91 7.55 5.03
CA SER A 19 13.05 7.63 5.97
C SER A 19 13.28 9.04 6.57
N GLY A 20 12.43 10.03 6.26
CA GLY A 20 12.54 11.42 6.70
C GLY A 20 13.50 12.30 5.88
N VAL A 21 13.53 13.61 6.21
CA VAL A 21 14.21 14.69 5.46
C VAL A 21 15.75 14.62 5.55
N GLN A 22 16.30 14.03 6.61
CA GLN A 22 17.75 13.88 6.80
C GLN A 22 18.28 12.56 6.24
N SER A 23 18.37 12.42 4.93
CA SER A 23 19.06 11.28 4.32
C SER A 23 20.58 11.49 4.34
N SER A 24 21.19 11.44 5.53
CA SER A 24 22.62 11.08 5.61
C SER A 24 22.80 9.73 4.90
N HIS A 25 23.90 9.55 4.17
CA HIS A 25 24.12 8.31 3.41
C HIS A 25 24.02 7.11 4.34
N SER A 26 23.22 6.11 3.96
CA SER A 26 23.10 4.87 4.72
C SER A 26 24.45 4.18 4.71
N LYS A 27 24.95 3.84 5.90
CA LYS A 27 26.10 2.95 6.01
C LYS A 27 25.63 1.54 5.71
N VAL A 28 26.05 1.00 4.56
CA VAL A 28 25.84 -0.40 4.20
C VAL A 28 27.16 -1.14 4.36
N THR A 29 27.18 -2.20 5.15
CA THR A 29 28.38 -3.01 5.37
C THR A 29 28.14 -4.42 4.87
N ALA A 30 29.03 -4.95 4.03
CA ALA A 30 28.93 -6.34 3.58
C ALA A 30 29.32 -7.30 4.71
N ILE A 31 28.48 -8.30 4.98
CA ILE A 31 28.75 -9.40 5.90
C ILE A 31 29.39 -10.51 5.09
N ARG A 32 30.60 -10.94 5.49
CA ARG A 32 31.37 -11.95 4.75
C ARG A 32 31.66 -13.18 5.61
N ARG A 33 31.55 -14.36 5.00
CA ARG A 33 32.01 -15.64 5.56
C ARG A 33 32.80 -16.38 4.48
N GLU A 34 33.98 -16.87 4.84
CA GLU A 34 34.89 -17.58 3.92
C GLU A 34 35.17 -16.81 2.60
N GLY A 35 35.16 -15.47 2.66
CA GLY A 35 35.38 -14.59 1.51
C GLY A 35 34.13 -14.27 0.66
N ALA A 36 33.05 -15.04 0.80
CA ALA A 36 31.76 -14.78 0.14
C ALA A 36 30.92 -13.75 0.91
N ILE A 37 30.13 -12.94 0.20
CA ILE A 37 29.13 -12.05 0.82
C ILE A 37 27.91 -12.91 1.13
N GLU A 38 27.56 -13.02 2.41
CA GLU A 38 26.37 -13.75 2.87
C GLU A 38 25.20 -12.83 3.20
N GLY A 39 25.44 -11.51 3.27
CA GLY A 39 24.41 -10.54 3.60
C GLY A 39 24.95 -9.12 3.69
N ILE A 40 24.10 -8.19 4.10
CA ILE A 40 24.45 -6.80 4.35
C ILE A 40 23.91 -6.34 5.71
N SER A 41 24.67 -5.49 6.39
CA SER A 41 24.21 -4.73 7.55
C SER A 41 23.76 -3.34 7.09
N VAL A 42 22.59 -2.92 7.54
CA VAL A 42 22.00 -1.60 7.24
C VAL A 42 21.47 -0.93 8.50
N GLU A 43 21.42 0.41 8.50
CA GLU A 43 20.67 1.17 9.51
C GLU A 43 19.18 1.15 9.18
N CYS A 44 18.37 0.62 10.09
CA CYS A 44 16.95 0.39 9.89
C CYS A 44 16.14 0.63 11.16
N HIS A 45 14.90 1.10 10.99
CA HIS A 45 13.88 1.15 12.04
C HIS A 45 12.78 0.13 11.71
N VAL A 46 12.72 -0.97 12.45
CA VAL A 46 11.63 -1.95 12.35
C VAL A 46 10.39 -1.33 13.01
N TYR A 47 9.42 -0.94 12.18
CA TYR A 47 8.32 -0.06 12.60
C TYR A 47 7.11 -0.84 13.12
N ASP A 48 6.65 -1.86 12.39
CA ASP A 48 5.42 -2.59 12.73
C ASP A 48 5.36 -3.98 12.08
N GLU A 49 4.45 -4.83 12.53
CA GLU A 49 4.25 -6.18 12.00
C GLU A 49 3.00 -6.25 11.11
N ILE A 50 3.09 -6.97 9.99
CA ILE A 50 1.94 -7.36 9.17
C ILE A 50 1.05 -8.30 10.00
N PHE A 51 -0.15 -7.82 10.31
CA PHE A 51 -1.12 -8.52 11.11
C PHE A 51 -2.02 -9.43 10.27
N GLU A 52 -2.50 -8.93 9.14
CA GLU A 52 -3.37 -9.68 8.24
C GLU A 52 -3.07 -9.40 6.77
N VAL A 53 -3.22 -10.44 5.95
CA VAL A 53 -3.02 -10.43 4.50
C VAL A 53 -4.38 -10.40 3.80
N GLY A 54 -4.50 -9.60 2.75
CA GLY A 54 -5.67 -9.58 1.88
C GLY A 54 -5.90 -10.92 1.18
N SER A 55 -7.15 -11.33 1.04
CA SER A 55 -7.51 -12.62 0.47
C SER A 55 -8.41 -12.50 -0.76
N PHE A 56 -7.98 -13.12 -1.86
CA PHE A 56 -8.71 -13.19 -3.12
C PHE A 56 -8.89 -14.66 -3.53
N PRO A 57 -9.86 -15.40 -2.95
CA PRO A 57 -9.95 -16.84 -3.14
C PRO A 57 -10.28 -17.28 -4.57
N GLY A 58 -10.80 -16.39 -5.41
CA GLY A 58 -11.02 -16.66 -6.84
C GLY A 58 -9.80 -16.37 -7.73
N ARG A 59 -8.74 -15.80 -7.19
CA ARG A 59 -7.56 -15.38 -7.94
C ARG A 59 -6.64 -16.58 -8.16
N VAL A 60 -6.44 -16.94 -9.43
CA VAL A 60 -5.55 -18.05 -9.83
C VAL A 60 -4.09 -17.60 -9.86
N SER A 61 -3.83 -16.35 -10.24
CA SER A 61 -2.50 -15.75 -10.30
C SER A 61 -2.53 -14.30 -9.81
N SER A 62 -1.49 -13.91 -9.09
CA SER A 62 -1.24 -12.52 -8.73
C SER A 62 -0.73 -11.68 -9.90
N HIS A 63 -0.17 -12.30 -10.93
CA HIS A 63 0.47 -11.62 -12.05
C HIS A 63 -0.49 -11.38 -13.21
N GLU A 64 -1.73 -11.88 -13.11
CA GLU A 64 -2.74 -11.73 -14.15
C GLU A 64 -4.09 -11.37 -13.52
N VAL A 65 -4.84 -10.51 -14.21
CA VAL A 65 -6.26 -10.32 -13.97
C VAL A 65 -6.99 -11.05 -15.10
N PRO A 66 -7.72 -12.14 -14.82
CA PRO A 66 -8.47 -12.84 -15.86
C PRO A 66 -9.46 -11.89 -16.55
N LEU A 67 -9.59 -12.00 -17.89
CA LEU A 67 -10.46 -11.12 -18.69
C LEU A 67 -11.91 -11.06 -18.16
N GLY A 68 -12.43 -12.18 -17.67
CA GLY A 68 -13.79 -12.26 -17.09
C GLY A 68 -13.93 -11.57 -15.73
N GLU A 69 -12.83 -11.26 -15.05
CA GLU A 69 -12.82 -10.58 -13.76
C GLU A 69 -12.47 -9.10 -13.86
N THR A 70 -11.95 -8.62 -14.99
CA THR A 70 -11.48 -7.24 -15.21
C THR A 70 -12.46 -6.17 -14.70
N TYR A 71 -13.75 -6.34 -14.95
CA TYR A 71 -14.78 -5.40 -14.48
C TYR A 71 -15.04 -5.45 -12.97
N SER A 72 -14.96 -6.63 -12.37
CA SER A 72 -15.22 -6.82 -10.94
C SER A 72 -13.98 -6.64 -10.07
N TRP A 73 -12.79 -6.75 -10.66
CA TRP A 73 -11.52 -6.82 -9.95
C TRP A 73 -11.23 -5.54 -9.14
N PRO A 74 -11.31 -4.33 -9.71
CA PRO A 74 -11.05 -3.12 -8.94
C PRO A 74 -12.00 -2.96 -7.75
N VAL A 75 -13.26 -3.36 -7.91
CA VAL A 75 -14.26 -3.34 -6.82
C VAL A 75 -13.89 -4.33 -5.73
N LYS A 76 -13.55 -5.58 -6.09
CA LYS A 76 -13.10 -6.61 -5.13
C LYS A 76 -11.86 -6.14 -4.38
N TRP A 77 -10.91 -5.51 -5.07
CA TRP A 77 -9.67 -4.99 -4.51
C TRP A 77 -9.92 -3.92 -3.43
N VAL A 78 -10.71 -2.88 -3.75
CA VAL A 78 -11.06 -1.83 -2.77
C VAL A 78 -11.90 -2.38 -1.62
N VAL A 79 -12.80 -3.32 -1.88
CA VAL A 79 -13.59 -3.99 -0.84
C VAL A 79 -12.71 -4.77 0.13
N GLU A 80 -11.64 -5.41 -0.37
CA GLU A 80 -10.71 -6.15 0.48
C GLU A 80 -9.83 -5.22 1.32
N LEU A 81 -9.36 -4.11 0.75
CA LEU A 81 -8.70 -3.03 1.51
C LEU A 81 -9.61 -2.49 2.61
N LEU A 82 -10.87 -2.19 2.29
CA LEU A 82 -11.86 -1.77 3.28
C LEU A 82 -12.04 -2.83 4.38
N ARG A 83 -12.18 -4.11 4.02
CA ARG A 83 -12.31 -5.21 4.99
C ARG A 83 -11.13 -5.21 5.97
N LEU A 84 -9.91 -5.10 5.44
CA LEU A 84 -8.68 -5.10 6.24
C LEU A 84 -8.66 -3.98 7.28
N THR A 85 -9.39 -2.88 7.06
CA THR A 85 -9.47 -1.80 8.05
C THR A 85 -10.34 -2.15 9.28
N TYR A 86 -11.32 -3.06 9.17
CA TYR A 86 -12.29 -3.36 10.24
C TYR A 86 -11.72 -4.32 11.31
N GLN A 87 -10.52 -4.02 11.80
CA GLN A 87 -9.85 -4.73 12.90
C GLN A 87 -10.14 -4.08 14.25
N GLU A 88 -9.79 -4.78 15.34
CA GLU A 88 -10.03 -4.32 16.72
C GLU A 88 -9.32 -3.00 17.05
N ARG A 89 -8.15 -2.72 16.46
CA ARG A 89 -7.45 -1.44 16.59
C ARG A 89 -7.97 -0.44 15.56
N GLN A 90 -8.61 0.63 16.01
CA GLN A 90 -9.23 1.63 15.15
C GLN A 90 -8.30 2.83 14.91
N LEU A 91 -7.51 2.77 13.82
CA LEU A 91 -6.86 3.95 13.26
C LEU A 91 -7.87 4.85 12.53
N TYR A 92 -8.94 4.25 11.99
CA TYR A 92 -9.94 4.92 11.16
C TYR A 92 -11.23 5.21 11.93
N VAL A 93 -11.65 6.48 11.94
CA VAL A 93 -12.80 6.95 12.74
C VAL A 93 -14.11 6.49 12.13
N ASP A 94 -14.24 6.57 10.81
CA ASP A 94 -15.49 6.24 10.11
C ASP A 94 -15.29 5.54 8.76
N PHE A 95 -16.38 5.34 8.00
CA PHE A 95 -16.34 4.73 6.68
C PHE A 95 -15.58 5.60 5.65
N SER A 96 -15.67 6.92 5.79
CA SER A 96 -15.00 7.87 4.89
C SER A 96 -13.49 7.75 5.04
N ASP A 97 -12.97 7.78 6.26
CA ASP A 97 -11.55 7.62 6.56
C ASP A 97 -10.99 6.32 5.98
N ARG A 98 -11.73 5.22 6.16
CA ARG A 98 -11.37 3.90 5.62
C ARG A 98 -11.29 3.91 4.11
N LEU A 99 -12.22 4.59 3.46
CA LEU A 99 -12.27 4.67 2.00
C LEU A 99 -11.17 5.59 1.43
N HIS A 100 -10.82 6.68 2.11
CA HIS A 100 -9.67 7.50 1.75
C HIS A 100 -8.37 6.68 1.75
N ALA A 101 -8.11 5.98 2.85
CA ALA A 101 -6.93 5.13 2.97
C ALA A 101 -6.95 3.98 1.94
N ALA A 102 -8.08 3.28 1.80
CA ALA A 102 -8.22 2.22 0.80
C ALA A 102 -7.99 2.74 -0.63
N ALA A 103 -8.50 3.93 -0.98
CA ALA A 103 -8.31 4.52 -2.30
C ALA A 103 -6.82 4.78 -2.58
N ARG A 104 -6.11 5.45 -1.67
CA ARG A 104 -4.67 5.70 -1.83
C ARG A 104 -3.86 4.41 -1.88
N THR A 105 -4.07 3.49 -0.93
CA THR A 105 -3.35 2.21 -0.90
C THR A 105 -3.62 1.36 -2.14
N SER A 106 -4.82 1.43 -2.73
CA SER A 106 -5.17 0.60 -3.89
C SER A 106 -4.24 0.77 -5.10
N ILE A 107 -3.56 1.92 -5.18
CA ILE A 107 -2.63 2.29 -6.25
C ILE A 107 -1.24 2.71 -5.71
N GLY A 108 -0.95 2.42 -4.45
CA GLY A 108 0.34 2.77 -3.82
C GLY A 108 0.59 4.27 -3.70
N GLY A 109 -0.47 5.06 -3.50
CA GLY A 109 -0.38 6.51 -3.28
C GLY A 109 0.08 7.32 -4.50
N VAL A 110 0.13 6.69 -5.69
CA VAL A 110 0.57 7.33 -6.93
C VAL A 110 -0.34 6.93 -8.08
N GLY A 111 -0.75 7.92 -8.88
CA GLY A 111 -1.64 7.75 -10.02
C GLY A 111 -1.41 8.80 -11.11
N TYR A 112 -2.24 8.81 -12.14
CA TYR A 112 -2.08 9.72 -13.28
C TYR A 112 -2.97 10.97 -13.18
N ASN A 113 -2.40 12.15 -13.43
CA ASN A 113 -3.19 13.38 -13.54
C ASN A 113 -3.82 13.52 -14.95
N GLN A 114 -4.54 14.63 -15.17
CA GLN A 114 -5.20 14.92 -16.47
C GLN A 114 -4.22 15.05 -17.65
N ASN A 115 -2.93 15.28 -17.39
CA ASN A 115 -1.88 15.36 -18.39
C ASN A 115 -1.18 14.01 -18.62
N ALA A 116 -1.69 12.92 -18.05
CA ALA A 116 -1.07 11.60 -18.02
C ALA A 116 0.31 11.57 -17.33
N GLU A 117 0.56 12.52 -16.43
CA GLU A 117 1.78 12.55 -15.61
C GLU A 117 1.55 11.76 -14.32
N LEU A 118 2.57 11.01 -13.90
CA LEU A 118 2.52 10.22 -12.67
C LEU A 118 2.73 11.15 -11.47
N VAL A 119 1.72 11.27 -10.61
CA VAL A 119 1.67 12.19 -9.46
C VAL A 119 1.28 11.47 -8.16
N ARG A 120 1.58 12.09 -7.02
CA ARG A 120 1.10 11.62 -5.72
C ARG A 120 -0.38 11.86 -5.65
N VAL A 121 -1.13 10.83 -5.32
CA VAL A 121 -2.57 10.97 -5.12
C VAL A 121 -2.86 11.34 -3.68
N GLY A 122 -3.80 12.26 -3.51
CA GLY A 122 -4.32 12.66 -2.22
C GLY A 122 -5.78 12.22 -2.12
N ASP A 123 -6.62 13.16 -1.71
CA ASP A 123 -8.05 12.94 -1.53
C ASP A 123 -8.87 12.97 -2.84
N ASP A 124 -8.23 13.28 -3.96
CA ASP A 124 -8.82 13.24 -5.29
C ASP A 124 -9.35 11.84 -5.64
N ARG A 125 -8.68 10.78 -5.18
CA ARG A 125 -9.09 9.38 -5.46
C ARG A 125 -10.21 8.85 -4.60
N PHE A 126 -10.60 9.61 -3.58
CA PHE A 126 -11.74 9.24 -2.75
C PHE A 126 -13.02 9.15 -3.57
N LEU A 127 -13.30 10.17 -4.40
CA LEU A 127 -14.52 10.21 -5.19
C LEU A 127 -14.52 9.15 -6.29
N ASP A 128 -13.38 8.92 -6.95
CA ASP A 128 -13.20 7.80 -7.88
C ASP A 128 -13.55 6.46 -7.22
N ALA A 129 -13.09 6.23 -5.99
CA ALA A 129 -13.40 5.02 -5.24
C ALA A 129 -14.90 4.92 -4.89
N VAL A 130 -15.55 6.04 -4.55
CA VAL A 130 -17.01 6.08 -4.34
C VAL A 130 -17.76 5.71 -5.61
N VAL A 131 -17.38 6.29 -6.76
CA VAL A 131 -17.98 6.01 -8.07
C VAL A 131 -17.78 4.54 -8.44
N LEU A 132 -16.56 4.03 -8.28
CA LEU A 132 -16.20 2.64 -8.56
C LEU A 132 -17.07 1.67 -7.73
N LEU A 133 -17.14 1.87 -6.40
CA LEU A 133 -17.93 1.03 -5.51
C LEU A 133 -19.44 1.16 -5.75
N ARG A 134 -19.93 2.36 -6.10
CA ARG A 134 -21.33 2.59 -6.47
C ARG A 134 -21.70 1.80 -7.73
N ASN A 135 -20.84 1.85 -8.74
CA ASN A 135 -21.09 1.20 -10.03
C ASN A 135 -20.99 -0.33 -9.93
N GLY A 136 -20.15 -0.86 -9.04
CA GLY A 136 -19.99 -2.30 -8.80
C GLY A 136 -20.67 -2.81 -7.51
N ILE A 137 -21.74 -2.17 -7.06
CA ILE A 137 -22.35 -2.45 -5.75
C ILE A 137 -22.90 -3.88 -5.60
N GLU A 138 -23.19 -4.55 -6.72
CA GLU A 138 -23.56 -5.96 -6.82
C GLU A 138 -22.42 -6.91 -6.43
N HIS A 139 -21.16 -6.51 -6.63
CA HIS A 139 -19.99 -7.28 -6.25
C HIS A 139 -19.62 -7.14 -4.75
N ILE A 140 -20.24 -6.20 -4.03
CA ILE A 140 -20.01 -5.97 -2.61
C ILE A 140 -20.87 -6.93 -1.77
N LYS A 141 -20.26 -8.04 -1.32
CA LYS A 141 -20.92 -9.07 -0.49
C LYS A 141 -21.09 -8.66 0.98
N ARG A 142 -20.18 -7.84 1.53
CA ARG A 142 -20.16 -7.48 2.96
C ARG A 142 -21.21 -6.41 3.28
N LYS A 143 -22.19 -6.76 4.14
CA LYS A 143 -23.33 -5.89 4.48
C LYS A 143 -22.93 -4.54 5.07
N HIS A 144 -21.95 -4.50 5.98
CA HIS A 144 -21.51 -3.26 6.62
C HIS A 144 -20.85 -2.30 5.62
N ILE A 145 -20.01 -2.81 4.69
CA ILE A 145 -19.41 -1.99 3.62
C ILE A 145 -20.52 -1.43 2.71
N LYS A 146 -21.48 -2.27 2.31
CA LYS A 146 -22.61 -1.84 1.49
C LYS A 146 -23.49 -0.80 2.19
N LEU A 147 -23.65 -0.90 3.51
CA LEU A 147 -24.37 0.08 4.32
C LEU A 147 -23.61 1.39 4.41
N GLY A 148 -22.31 1.36 4.72
CA GLY A 148 -21.45 2.55 4.77
C GLY A 148 -21.44 3.31 3.45
N LEU A 149 -21.29 2.61 2.32
CA LEU A 149 -21.39 3.22 0.99
C LEU A 149 -22.74 3.89 0.75
N ARG A 150 -23.85 3.24 1.13
CA ARG A 150 -25.19 3.81 0.98
C ARG A 150 -25.41 5.04 1.86
N GLN A 151 -24.87 5.04 3.08
CA GLN A 151 -24.92 6.20 3.97
C GLN A 151 -24.10 7.36 3.39
N LEU A 152 -22.90 7.07 2.86
CA LEU A 152 -22.05 8.04 2.20
C LEU A 152 -22.74 8.67 0.98
N LEU A 153 -23.40 7.88 0.14
CA LEU A 153 -24.14 8.35 -1.04
C LEU A 153 -25.42 9.14 -0.71
N LYS A 154 -25.93 9.05 0.53
CA LYS A 154 -27.04 9.90 0.98
C LYS A 154 -26.58 11.31 1.34
N ASN A 155 -25.29 11.53 1.56
CA ASN A 155 -24.73 12.86 1.79
C ASN A 155 -24.90 13.71 0.52
N GLY A 156 -25.63 14.83 0.63
CA GLY A 156 -25.98 15.69 -0.52
C GLY A 156 -24.77 16.25 -1.26
N VAL A 157 -23.66 16.53 -0.54
CA VAL A 157 -22.41 17.05 -1.13
C VAL A 157 -21.76 15.97 -1.99
N ILE A 158 -21.59 14.77 -1.45
CA ILE A 158 -20.98 13.63 -2.17
C ILE A 158 -21.85 13.25 -3.36
N LYS A 159 -23.17 13.19 -3.17
CA LYS A 159 -24.12 12.92 -4.24
C LYS A 159 -24.05 13.95 -5.37
N GLY A 160 -23.80 15.22 -5.05
CA GLY A 160 -23.57 16.29 -6.03
C GLY A 160 -22.29 16.07 -6.84
N LYS A 161 -21.14 15.89 -6.16
CA LYS A 161 -19.83 15.67 -6.79
C LYS A 161 -19.79 14.43 -7.69
N VAL A 162 -20.35 13.33 -7.19
CA VAL A 162 -20.45 12.07 -7.89
C VAL A 162 -21.31 12.17 -9.17
N LYS A 163 -22.33 13.04 -9.20
CA LYS A 163 -23.13 13.29 -10.41
C LYS A 163 -22.35 14.09 -11.46
N SER A 164 -21.53 15.06 -11.04
CA SER A 164 -20.68 15.83 -11.96
C SER A 164 -19.49 15.04 -12.51
N GLU A 165 -18.94 14.09 -11.74
CA GLU A 165 -17.82 13.23 -12.17
C GLU A 165 -18.20 12.13 -13.16
N THR A 166 -19.49 11.79 -13.28
CA THR A 166 -19.91 10.69 -14.18
C THR A 166 -19.68 11.02 -15.67
N SER A 167 -19.21 12.23 -16.00
CA SER A 167 -18.80 12.66 -17.35
C SER A 167 -17.30 12.46 -17.66
N MET A 168 -16.48 12.06 -16.69
CA MET A 168 -15.07 11.70 -16.90
C MET A 168 -14.86 10.26 -16.42
N SER A 169 -14.28 9.40 -17.27
CA SER A 169 -14.00 8.00 -16.91
C SER A 169 -13.09 7.93 -15.68
N SER A 170 -13.52 7.25 -14.61
CA SER A 170 -12.68 7.09 -13.41
C SER A 170 -11.46 6.23 -13.73
N ASP A 171 -10.27 6.83 -13.81
CA ASP A 171 -9.00 6.15 -14.12
C ASP A 171 -8.59 5.12 -13.05
N LEU A 172 -9.12 5.26 -11.83
CA LEU A 172 -8.78 4.40 -10.69
C LEU A 172 -8.95 2.90 -10.98
N GLY A 173 -9.98 2.50 -11.73
CA GLY A 173 -10.20 1.08 -12.04
C GLY A 173 -9.06 0.48 -12.86
N SER A 174 -8.63 1.19 -13.91
CA SER A 174 -7.52 0.80 -14.78
C SER A 174 -6.19 0.83 -14.03
N GLU A 175 -5.98 1.84 -13.19
CA GLU A 175 -4.79 1.95 -12.35
C GLU A 175 -4.68 0.79 -11.36
N ILE A 176 -5.79 0.39 -10.72
CA ILE A 176 -5.83 -0.78 -9.84
C ILE A 176 -5.46 -2.05 -10.60
N ILE A 177 -5.98 -2.25 -11.82
CA ILE A 177 -5.64 -3.45 -12.62
C ILE A 177 -4.13 -3.57 -12.78
N GLY A 178 -3.45 -2.51 -13.25
CA GLY A 178 -2.00 -2.54 -13.45
C GLY A 178 -1.22 -2.64 -12.14
N LYS A 179 -1.57 -1.84 -11.14
CA LYS A 179 -0.79 -1.70 -9.89
C LYS A 179 -1.04 -2.83 -8.87
N SER A 180 -2.03 -3.68 -9.10
CA SER A 180 -2.31 -4.85 -8.25
C SER A 180 -1.59 -6.13 -8.69
N LEU A 181 -0.94 -6.13 -9.86
CA LEU A 181 -0.19 -7.29 -10.36
C LEU A 181 1.05 -7.54 -9.50
N GLY A 182 1.27 -8.81 -9.12
CA GLY A 182 2.38 -9.23 -8.24
C GLY A 182 2.27 -8.74 -6.79
N ARG A 183 1.11 -8.17 -6.41
CA ARG A 183 0.92 -7.51 -5.11
C ARG A 183 -0.31 -8.01 -4.36
N LEU A 184 -0.28 -7.79 -3.05
CA LEU A 184 -1.40 -7.97 -2.14
C LEU A 184 -1.55 -6.76 -1.20
N PRO A 185 -2.78 -6.46 -0.76
CA PRO A 185 -3.00 -5.52 0.32
C PRO A 185 -2.80 -6.23 1.67
N PHE A 186 -2.32 -5.49 2.68
CA PHE A 186 -2.15 -5.98 4.04
C PHE A 186 -2.62 -4.92 5.05
N ILE A 187 -2.74 -5.33 6.31
CA ILE A 187 -2.89 -4.41 7.45
C ILE A 187 -1.83 -4.73 8.50
N THR A 188 -1.22 -3.69 9.07
CA THR A 188 -0.26 -3.84 10.16
C THR A 188 -0.95 -3.88 11.53
N ARG A 189 -0.22 -4.23 12.60
CA ARG A 189 -0.76 -4.22 13.98
C ARG A 189 -1.11 -2.83 14.51
N LYS A 190 -0.50 -1.77 14.01
CA LYS A 190 -0.89 -0.37 14.30
C LYS A 190 -2.07 0.09 13.44
N GLY A 191 -2.50 -0.72 12.46
CA GLY A 191 -3.68 -0.44 11.64
C GLY A 191 -3.38 0.31 10.34
N HIS A 192 -2.13 0.33 9.87
CA HIS A 192 -1.79 0.91 8.57
C HIS A 192 -2.12 -0.06 7.44
N LEU A 193 -2.77 0.45 6.39
CA LEU A 193 -2.93 -0.27 5.14
C LEU A 193 -1.62 -0.28 4.37
N VAL A 194 -1.26 -1.46 3.87
CA VAL A 194 -0.02 -1.70 3.13
C VAL A 194 -0.37 -2.23 1.74
N LEU A 195 0.37 -1.80 0.73
CA LEU A 195 0.45 -2.47 -0.56
C LEU A 195 1.88 -2.95 -0.75
N GLY A 196 2.06 -4.26 -0.90
CA GLY A 196 3.39 -4.86 -1.00
C GLY A 196 3.42 -6.13 -1.85
N PRO A 197 4.61 -6.76 -1.99
CA PRO A 197 4.80 -7.99 -2.73
C PRO A 197 3.89 -9.11 -2.22
N GLU A 198 3.34 -9.90 -3.15
CA GLU A 198 2.41 -10.99 -2.83
C GLU A 198 3.00 -12.09 -1.93
N TYR A 199 4.32 -12.22 -1.90
CA TYR A 199 5.03 -13.25 -1.14
C TYR A 199 5.36 -12.79 0.29
N ALA A 200 4.98 -11.55 0.66
CA ALA A 200 4.89 -11.13 2.04
C ALA A 200 3.75 -11.86 2.77
N LYS A 201 3.89 -12.04 4.08
CA LYS A 201 2.93 -12.80 4.89
C LYS A 201 2.77 -12.21 6.29
N ARG A 202 1.75 -12.67 6.99
CA ARG A 202 1.55 -12.37 8.42
C ARG A 202 2.81 -12.69 9.23
N GLY A 203 3.21 -11.76 10.10
CA GLY A 203 4.43 -11.85 10.91
C GLY A 203 5.68 -11.25 10.24
N ASP A 204 5.63 -10.92 8.95
CA ASP A 204 6.67 -10.08 8.36
C ASP A 204 6.57 -8.64 8.91
N SER A 205 7.67 -7.90 8.92
CA SER A 205 7.77 -6.57 9.51
C SER A 205 7.87 -5.49 8.44
N VAL A 206 7.13 -4.41 8.61
CA VAL A 206 7.36 -3.14 7.93
C VAL A 206 8.55 -2.46 8.59
N ALA A 207 9.53 -2.08 7.78
CA ALA A 207 10.76 -1.48 8.25
C ALA A 207 11.18 -0.31 7.34
N LEU A 208 11.72 0.74 7.96
CA LEU A 208 12.28 1.88 7.26
C LEU A 208 13.78 1.69 7.20
N ILE A 209 14.36 1.69 6.01
CA ILE A 209 15.81 1.65 5.83
C ILE A 209 16.28 3.09 5.68
N LYS A 210 17.33 3.48 6.40
CA LYS A 210 17.84 4.84 6.35
C LYS A 210 18.18 5.22 4.92
N GLY A 211 17.78 6.41 4.48
CA GLY A 211 18.09 6.93 3.15
C GLY A 211 17.27 6.36 1.99
N THR A 212 16.26 5.51 2.24
CA THR A 212 15.34 5.03 1.21
C THR A 212 14.06 5.87 1.15
N GLN A 213 13.43 5.93 -0.02
CA GLN A 213 12.21 6.73 -0.22
C GLN A 213 10.95 6.06 0.32
N VAL A 214 10.94 4.73 0.38
CA VAL A 214 9.77 3.91 0.75
C VAL A 214 10.12 2.92 1.87
N PRO A 215 9.10 2.44 2.61
CA PRO A 215 9.24 1.30 3.51
C PRO A 215 9.59 -0.02 2.78
N PHE A 216 10.13 -0.96 3.54
CA PHE A 216 10.44 -2.32 3.11
C PHE A 216 9.76 -3.34 4.00
N ILE A 217 9.45 -4.50 3.44
CA ILE A 217 9.00 -5.67 4.18
C ILE A 217 10.23 -6.55 4.46
N LEU A 218 10.44 -6.86 5.73
CA LEU A 218 11.49 -7.72 6.23
C LEU A 218 10.89 -8.94 6.91
N ARG A 219 11.43 -10.13 6.65
CA ARG A 219 10.97 -11.37 7.29
C ARG A 219 11.96 -11.79 8.38
N PRO A 220 11.56 -11.80 9.67
CA PRO A 220 12.44 -12.26 10.73
C PRO A 220 12.83 -13.72 10.54
N GLN A 221 14.10 -14.03 10.79
CA GLN A 221 14.68 -15.37 10.78
C GLN A 221 14.94 -15.86 12.22
N SER A 222 15.20 -17.15 12.39
CA SER A 222 15.41 -17.77 13.71
C SER A 222 16.68 -17.32 14.43
N ASP A 223 17.65 -16.78 13.71
CA ASP A 223 18.96 -16.34 14.19
C ASP A 223 19.01 -14.83 14.49
N GLY A 224 17.86 -14.15 14.48
CA GLY A 224 17.76 -12.71 14.70
C GLY A 224 18.10 -11.85 13.47
N GLN A 225 18.42 -12.48 12.33
CA GLN A 225 18.59 -11.79 11.05
C GLN A 225 17.24 -11.60 10.35
N TYR A 226 17.24 -10.82 9.27
CA TYR A 226 16.05 -10.60 8.46
C TYR A 226 16.31 -10.96 7.01
N ARG A 227 15.29 -11.50 6.34
CA ARG A 227 15.29 -11.61 4.89
C ARG A 227 14.58 -10.41 4.28
N LEU A 228 15.19 -9.74 3.32
CA LEU A 228 14.52 -8.71 2.55
C LEU A 228 13.44 -9.34 1.66
N ILE A 229 12.19 -8.93 1.87
CA ILE A 229 11.06 -9.38 1.05
C ILE A 229 10.90 -8.41 -0.11
N GLY A 230 10.74 -7.12 0.14
CA GLY A 230 10.67 -6.13 -0.94
C GLY A 230 10.13 -4.79 -0.47
N GLU A 231 9.99 -3.86 -1.41
CA GLU A 231 9.44 -2.53 -1.15
C GLU A 231 7.93 -2.58 -0.86
N ALA A 232 7.43 -1.61 -0.10
CA ALA A 232 6.02 -1.48 0.20
C ALA A 232 5.57 -0.02 0.27
N TYR A 233 4.35 0.22 -0.17
CA TYR A 233 3.62 1.43 0.19
C TYR A 233 2.88 1.21 1.50
N VAL A 234 2.94 2.17 2.42
CA VAL A 234 2.25 2.10 3.73
C VAL A 234 1.55 3.42 3.99
N ASP A 235 0.21 3.41 4.01
CA ASP A 235 -0.59 4.64 4.17
C ASP A 235 -0.30 5.31 5.52
N GLY A 236 0.01 6.61 5.49
CA GLY A 236 0.27 7.43 6.67
C GLY A 236 1.70 7.40 7.23
N ILE A 237 2.66 6.74 6.56
CA ILE A 237 4.09 6.79 6.95
C ILE A 237 5.06 7.05 5.78
N MET A 238 4.55 7.45 4.61
CA MET A 238 5.36 7.61 3.40
C MET A 238 6.20 8.90 3.37
N ASP A 239 6.02 9.79 4.34
CA ASP A 239 6.63 11.12 4.41
C ASP A 239 7.46 11.33 5.69
N GLY A 240 7.79 10.25 6.41
CA GLY A 240 8.66 10.27 7.57
C GLY A 240 7.94 10.40 8.91
N GLU A 241 6.61 10.29 8.92
CA GLU A 241 5.75 10.32 10.11
C GLU A 241 6.19 9.27 11.15
N ALA A 242 6.62 8.11 10.66
CA ALA A 242 7.14 7.03 11.50
C ALA A 242 8.55 7.28 12.08
N MET A 243 9.25 8.33 11.64
CA MET A 243 10.61 8.66 12.07
C MET A 243 10.71 9.85 13.04
N GLU A 244 9.63 10.59 13.30
CA GLU A 244 9.66 11.82 14.10
C GLU A 244 10.23 11.62 15.53
N ASN A 245 10.11 10.42 16.11
CA ASN A 245 10.63 10.09 17.44
C ASN A 245 11.28 8.69 17.49
N SER A 246 11.89 8.26 16.39
CA SER A 246 12.40 6.90 16.23
C SER A 246 13.93 6.88 16.12
N ASN A 247 14.53 5.80 16.58
CA ASN A 247 15.97 5.56 16.45
C ASN A 247 16.27 4.60 15.30
N TRP A 248 17.47 4.76 14.74
CA TRP A 248 18.06 3.82 13.80
C TRP A 248 18.78 2.70 14.56
N TYR A 249 18.61 1.46 14.09
CA TYR A 249 19.28 0.28 14.62
C TYR A 249 20.03 -0.43 13.51
N GLU A 250 21.12 -1.09 13.86
CA GLU A 250 21.82 -1.95 12.92
C GLU A 250 21.05 -3.27 12.73
N VAL A 251 20.74 -3.61 11.48
CA VAL A 251 19.99 -4.82 11.11
C VAL A 251 20.74 -5.56 10.01
N ASN A 252 20.92 -6.88 10.22
CA ASN A 252 21.53 -7.76 9.23
C ASN A 252 20.46 -8.35 8.30
N LEU A 253 20.66 -8.15 7.00
CA LEU A 253 19.84 -8.68 5.92
C LEU A 253 20.58 -9.83 5.24
N VAL A 254 19.92 -10.99 5.13
CA VAL A 254 20.43 -12.25 4.53
C VAL A 254 19.50 -12.83 3.48
#